data_AF-A0A822ZQ64-F1
#
_entry.id   AF-A0A822ZQ64-F1
#
_cell.length_a   1.000
_cell.length_b   1.000
_cell.length_c   1.000
_cell.angle_alpha   90.00
_cell.angle_beta   90.00
_cell.angle_gamma   90.00
#
_symmetry.space_group_name_H-M   'P 1'
#
loop_
_entity.id
_entity.type
_entity.pdbx_description
1 polymer ?
#
loop_
_entity_poly.entity_id
_entity_poly.type
_entity_poly.pdbx_seq_one_letter_code
_entity_poly.pdbx_strand_id
1 'polypeptide(L)'
;MDIEAVIEFLGYVPLLQKLPSSSLKKIAEVVRVKHYDQGEYVVREGETGDGIYFIWEGEAEVRGSVDADEEKSPEFQLKKYDYFGYGSVTFLHLADIIALSKLTCLVLDHEYSTLLQSKSIWNADETLETCSLVEHILHLEPIEVNIFRGITLPDAPRFGQVFGGQLVGQALAAASKTVDCLKFVHSLHCYFLLVGDVGMPIIYQVHRLRDGNSFATRRVDATQRGSVIFTLLASFQKEEKGFEHQEVAMPLVPDPDMLLSMEELRERRLTDPRLPRSYRNKVAIRKFIPWPIEIRFCEPNTSTNQTKSRPSLNFWFRARGKLSHDPALHRCVVAYASDLIFLNVSLNPHRKRGLKMSSLSLDHSMWFHRPFRADEWLLYVIDSPSANNARGFCLGRIFNRKGELVVSLVQEGLIRKAKAPDAVPSSKL
;
A
#
# COMPACT_ATOMS: atom_id res chain seq x y z
N MET A 1 13.02 -30.05 6.19
CA MET A 1 11.80 -29.66 5.45
C MET A 1 12.19 -28.53 4.52
N ASP A 2 11.64 -28.46 3.30
CA ASP A 2 11.92 -27.36 2.37
C ASP A 2 11.28 -26.06 2.88
N ILE A 3 12.04 -24.96 2.92
CA ILE A 3 11.58 -23.70 3.49
C ILE A 3 10.47 -23.07 2.65
N GLU A 4 10.49 -23.26 1.32
CA GLU A 4 9.43 -22.76 0.44
C GLU A 4 8.10 -23.46 0.73
N ALA A 5 8.13 -24.79 0.89
CA ALA A 5 6.96 -25.56 1.32
C ALA A 5 6.44 -25.11 2.69
N VAL A 6 7.35 -24.75 3.62
CA VAL A 6 6.95 -24.23 4.94
C VAL A 6 6.24 -22.89 4.83
N ILE A 7 6.79 -21.96 4.04
CA ILE A 7 6.17 -20.65 3.80
C ILE A 7 4.79 -20.80 3.17
N GLU A 8 4.67 -21.67 2.16
CA GLU A 8 3.39 -21.95 1.50
C GLU A 8 2.36 -22.50 2.49
N PHE A 9 2.73 -23.51 3.28
CA PHE A 9 1.87 -24.07 4.33
C PHE A 9 1.43 -23.01 5.36
N LEU A 10 2.37 -22.21 5.88
CA LEU A 10 2.05 -21.18 6.87
C LEU A 10 1.11 -20.11 6.30
N GLY A 11 1.16 -19.85 4.98
CA GLY A 11 0.21 -18.97 4.31
C GLY A 11 -1.24 -19.45 4.34
N TYR A 12 -1.45 -20.76 4.43
CA TYR A 12 -2.78 -21.35 4.55
C TYR A 12 -3.31 -21.41 5.99
N VAL A 13 -2.45 -21.28 7.00
CA VAL A 13 -2.87 -21.28 8.42
C VAL A 13 -3.73 -20.06 8.74
N PRO A 14 -4.99 -20.22 9.20
CA PRO A 14 -5.91 -19.09 9.39
C PRO A 14 -5.38 -17.99 10.34
N LEU A 15 -4.63 -18.36 11.37
CA LEU A 15 -4.00 -17.42 12.29
C LEU A 15 -3.04 -16.46 11.57
N LEU A 16 -2.31 -16.99 10.59
CA LEU A 16 -1.18 -16.32 9.96
C LEU A 16 -1.57 -15.59 8.67
N GLN A 17 -2.78 -15.84 8.14
CA GLN A 17 -3.28 -15.18 6.92
C GLN A 17 -3.34 -13.65 7.01
N LYS A 18 -3.37 -13.10 8.24
CA LYS A 18 -3.33 -11.65 8.48
C LYS A 18 -1.92 -11.06 8.45
N LEU A 19 -0.89 -11.90 8.48
CA LEU A 19 0.51 -11.47 8.50
C LEU A 19 1.01 -11.18 7.09
N PRO A 20 1.92 -10.22 6.91
CA PRO A 20 2.59 -10.05 5.62
C PRO A 20 3.47 -11.27 5.32
N SER A 21 3.69 -11.57 4.04
CA SER A 21 4.50 -12.73 3.63
C SER A 21 5.95 -12.65 4.11
N SER A 22 6.48 -11.45 4.39
CA SER A 22 7.79 -11.29 5.03
C SER A 22 7.82 -11.78 6.48
N SER A 23 6.70 -11.68 7.21
CA SER A 23 6.56 -12.31 8.54
C SER A 23 6.50 -13.82 8.41
N LEU A 24 5.79 -14.38 7.42
CA LEU A 24 5.76 -15.82 7.19
C LEU A 24 7.16 -16.39 6.90
N LYS A 25 7.97 -15.68 6.10
CA LYS A 25 9.37 -16.07 5.84
C LYS A 25 10.18 -16.15 7.13
N LYS A 26 10.07 -15.15 8.00
CA LYS A 26 10.75 -15.16 9.31
C LYS A 26 10.25 -16.27 10.22
N ILE A 27 8.94 -16.52 10.24
CA ILE A 27 8.35 -17.63 11.01
C ILE A 27 8.89 -18.96 10.47
N ALA A 28 8.91 -19.14 9.15
CA ALA A 28 9.43 -20.35 8.50
C ALA A 28 10.91 -20.63 8.83
N GLU A 29 11.71 -19.59 9.06
CA GLU A 29 13.13 -19.71 9.45
C GLU A 29 13.32 -20.18 10.90
N VAL A 30 12.33 -19.97 11.78
CA VAL A 30 12.46 -20.24 13.23
C VAL A 30 11.56 -21.37 13.74
N VAL A 31 10.58 -21.82 12.96
CA VAL A 31 9.71 -22.95 13.36
C VAL A 31 10.49 -24.26 13.44
N ARG A 32 10.20 -25.04 14.47
CA ARG A 32 10.77 -26.36 14.70
C ARG A 32 9.78 -27.44 14.32
N VAL A 33 10.25 -28.53 13.73
CA VAL A 33 9.40 -29.67 13.39
C VAL A 33 9.34 -30.63 14.58
N LYS A 34 8.15 -30.98 15.04
CA LYS A 34 7.92 -32.05 16.01
C LYS A 34 7.03 -33.14 15.40
N HIS A 35 7.33 -34.38 15.75
CA HIS A 35 6.60 -35.55 15.29
C HIS A 35 6.04 -36.27 16.51
N TYR A 36 4.83 -36.81 16.35
CA TYR A 36 4.13 -37.56 17.39
C TYR A 36 3.53 -38.82 16.77
N ASP A 37 3.63 -39.92 17.50
CA ASP A 37 2.97 -41.16 17.12
C ASP A 37 1.48 -41.12 17.51
N GLN A 38 0.67 -41.98 16.88
CA GLN A 38 -0.76 -42.07 17.19
C GLN A 38 -0.98 -42.40 18.68
N GLY A 39 -1.86 -41.64 19.34
CA GLY A 39 -2.18 -41.75 20.76
C GLY A 39 -1.22 -41.00 21.67
N GLU A 40 -0.16 -40.39 21.14
CA GLU A 40 0.76 -39.57 21.92
C GLU A 40 0.14 -38.22 22.29
N TYR A 41 0.43 -37.76 23.50
CA TYR A 41 0.03 -36.44 23.95
C TYR A 41 0.98 -35.41 23.33
N VAL A 42 0.40 -34.49 22.57
CA VAL A 42 1.13 -33.37 21.97
C VAL A 42 1.40 -32.31 23.04
N VAL A 43 0.38 -32.00 23.84
CA VAL A 43 0.45 -31.19 25.07
C VAL A 43 -0.63 -31.67 26.04
N ARG A 44 -0.36 -31.61 27.34
CA ARG A 44 -1.38 -31.91 28.38
C ARG A 44 -2.01 -30.64 28.94
N GLU A 45 -3.24 -30.76 29.42
CA GLU A 45 -3.91 -29.70 30.17
C GLU A 45 -3.05 -29.29 31.38
N GLY A 46 -2.86 -27.98 31.56
CA GLY A 46 -2.02 -27.42 32.63
C GLY A 46 -0.51 -27.47 32.38
N GLU A 47 -0.04 -28.03 31.25
CA GLU A 47 1.36 -27.88 30.85
C GLU A 47 1.59 -26.55 30.13
N THR A 48 2.78 -25.98 30.34
CA THR A 48 3.30 -24.91 29.48
C THR A 48 3.78 -25.51 28.18
N GLY A 49 3.12 -25.17 27.08
CA GLY A 49 3.55 -25.57 25.76
C GLY A 49 4.89 -24.95 25.38
N ASP A 50 5.52 -25.49 24.33
CA ASP A 50 6.76 -24.90 23.81
C ASP A 50 6.50 -23.59 23.04
N GLY A 51 5.26 -23.36 22.63
CA GLY A 51 4.91 -22.32 21.69
C GLY A 51 3.54 -22.54 21.07
N ILE A 52 3.42 -22.10 19.82
CA ILE A 52 2.22 -22.26 19.01
C ILE A 52 2.47 -23.35 17.99
N TYR A 53 1.54 -24.28 17.90
CA TYR A 53 1.65 -25.46 17.06
C TYR A 53 0.76 -25.29 15.83
N PHE A 54 1.29 -25.61 14.66
CA PHE A 54 0.58 -25.65 13.39
C PHE A 54 0.62 -27.07 12.84
N ILE A 55 -0.54 -27.65 12.52
CA ILE A 55 -0.61 -29.04 12.06
C ILE A 55 -0.21 -29.11 10.59
N TRP A 56 1.00 -29.62 10.36
CA TRP A 56 1.57 -29.82 9.03
C TRP A 56 0.91 -30.99 8.30
N GLU A 57 0.77 -32.11 9.01
CA GLU A 57 0.27 -33.37 8.51
C GLU A 57 -0.26 -34.21 9.68
N GLY A 58 -1.29 -35.01 9.43
CA GLY A 58 -2.00 -35.78 10.44
C GLY A 58 -3.18 -35.03 11.05
N GLU A 59 -3.72 -35.62 12.11
CA GLU A 59 -4.91 -35.16 12.81
C GLU A 59 -4.68 -35.27 14.32
N ALA A 60 -5.23 -34.32 15.07
CA ALA A 60 -5.18 -34.30 16.53
C ALA A 60 -6.58 -34.04 17.09
N GLU A 61 -6.81 -34.43 18.33
CA GLU A 61 -8.05 -34.19 19.05
C GLU A 61 -7.79 -33.26 20.23
N VAL A 62 -8.72 -32.32 20.45
CA VAL A 62 -8.77 -31.49 21.66
C VAL A 62 -9.74 -32.13 22.65
N ARG A 63 -9.24 -32.45 23.85
CA ARG A 63 -10.04 -33.04 24.92
C ARG A 63 -9.96 -32.16 26.17
N GLY A 64 -11.07 -31.52 26.53
CA GLY A 64 -11.16 -30.70 27.74
C GLY A 64 -11.46 -31.52 28.99
N SER A 65 -11.11 -30.98 30.17
CA SER A 65 -11.54 -31.55 31.45
C SER A 65 -13.06 -31.56 31.56
N VAL A 66 -13.58 -32.75 31.82
CA VAL A 66 -15.01 -33.04 31.99
C VAL A 66 -15.45 -32.43 33.33
N ASP A 67 -16.26 -31.37 33.30
CA ASP A 67 -17.20 -31.13 34.39
C ASP A 67 -18.10 -32.37 34.47
N ALA A 68 -18.17 -32.96 35.66
CA ALA A 68 -18.79 -34.24 35.94
C ALA A 68 -20.30 -34.24 35.60
N ASP A 69 -20.65 -34.51 34.35
CA ASP A 69 -21.91 -35.12 33.94
C ASP A 69 -21.74 -35.72 32.53
N GLU A 70 -22.19 -36.95 32.37
CA GLU A 70 -21.95 -37.82 31.21
C GLU A 70 -22.54 -37.27 29.88
N GLU A 71 -21.88 -37.70 28.79
CA GLU A 71 -22.26 -37.67 27.37
C GLU A 71 -21.99 -36.39 26.55
N LYS A 72 -20.88 -36.48 25.81
CA LYS A 72 -20.47 -35.67 24.64
C LYS A 72 -19.93 -34.28 24.94
N SER A 73 -18.75 -34.22 25.57
CA SER A 73 -17.82 -33.13 25.28
C SER A 73 -17.58 -33.12 23.76
N PRO A 74 -17.73 -31.99 23.05
CA PRO A 74 -17.46 -31.96 21.62
C PRO A 74 -15.98 -32.26 21.39
N GLU A 75 -15.68 -33.47 20.90
CA GLU A 75 -14.36 -33.84 20.40
C GLU A 75 -14.04 -32.91 19.24
N PHE A 76 -13.18 -31.92 19.48
CA PHE A 76 -12.79 -30.99 18.43
C PHE A 76 -11.56 -31.54 17.73
N GLN A 77 -11.73 -31.98 16.49
CA GLN A 77 -10.63 -32.49 15.68
C GLN A 77 -9.91 -31.34 14.97
N LEU A 78 -8.60 -31.31 15.15
CA LEU A 78 -7.67 -30.44 14.47
C LEU A 78 -7.06 -31.20 13.30
N LYS A 79 -7.06 -30.58 12.12
CA LYS A 79 -6.52 -31.13 10.88
C LYS A 79 -5.45 -30.20 10.32
N LYS A 80 -4.91 -30.59 9.16
CA LYS A 80 -3.93 -29.77 8.42
C LYS A 80 -4.38 -28.30 8.32
N TYR A 81 -3.43 -27.40 8.61
CA TYR A 81 -3.58 -25.93 8.71
C TYR A 81 -4.26 -25.40 9.97
N ASP A 82 -4.83 -26.25 10.83
CA ASP A 82 -5.29 -25.82 12.14
C ASP A 82 -4.09 -25.58 13.08
N TYR A 83 -4.37 -24.85 14.16
CA TYR A 83 -3.37 -24.39 15.11
C TYR A 83 -3.89 -24.35 16.54
N PHE A 84 -2.99 -24.42 17.51
CA PHE A 84 -3.32 -24.31 18.93
C PHE A 84 -2.14 -23.70 19.73
N GLY A 85 -2.41 -23.28 20.97
CA GLY A 85 -1.42 -22.59 21.83
C GLY A 85 -1.35 -21.07 21.65
N TYR A 86 -2.20 -20.47 20.81
CA TYR A 86 -2.29 -19.01 20.63
C TYR A 86 -3.37 -18.38 21.52
N GLY A 87 -3.05 -17.27 22.19
CA GLY A 87 -4.03 -16.44 22.93
C GLY A 87 -4.25 -16.79 24.41
N SER A 88 -3.49 -17.73 24.99
CA SER A 88 -3.51 -17.99 26.44
C SER A 88 -2.60 -17.01 27.18
N VAL A 89 -3.17 -16.21 28.09
CA VAL A 89 -2.44 -15.21 28.91
C VAL A 89 -1.41 -15.87 29.84
N THR A 90 -1.61 -17.15 30.17
CA THR A 90 -0.82 -17.90 31.14
C THR A 90 0.16 -18.89 30.51
N PHE A 91 0.25 -18.99 29.18
CA PHE A 91 1.00 -20.04 28.45
C PHE A 91 0.57 -21.49 28.77
N LEU A 92 -0.44 -21.66 29.63
CA LEU A 92 -1.01 -22.94 30.02
C LEU A 92 -2.03 -23.38 28.97
N HIS A 93 -1.96 -24.66 28.59
CA HIS A 93 -2.96 -25.28 27.75
C HIS A 93 -4.21 -25.61 28.57
N LEU A 94 -5.38 -25.25 28.05
CA LEU A 94 -6.69 -25.43 28.69
C LEU A 94 -7.33 -26.79 28.39
N ALA A 95 -6.66 -27.64 27.61
CA ALA A 95 -7.16 -28.93 27.19
C ALA A 95 -5.97 -29.82 26.78
N ASP A 96 -6.17 -31.13 26.88
CA ASP A 96 -5.27 -32.12 26.30
C ASP A 96 -5.35 -32.08 24.77
N ILE A 97 -4.20 -32.20 24.12
CA ILE A 97 -4.10 -32.37 22.67
C ILE A 97 -3.46 -33.73 22.40
N ILE A 98 -4.18 -34.62 21.73
CA ILE A 98 -3.74 -36.00 21.49
C ILE A 98 -3.67 -36.27 19.99
N ALA A 99 -2.59 -36.89 19.52
CA ALA A 99 -2.45 -37.25 18.11
C ALA A 99 -3.40 -38.41 17.75
N LEU A 100 -4.30 -38.21 16.78
CA LEU A 100 -5.22 -39.25 16.28
C LEU A 100 -4.58 -40.13 15.20
N SER A 101 -3.55 -39.62 14.54
CA SER A 101 -2.72 -40.30 13.56
C SER A 101 -1.25 -39.92 13.77
N LYS A 102 -0.32 -40.43 12.94
CA LYS A 102 1.04 -39.88 12.91
C LYS A 102 0.96 -38.40 12.58
N LEU A 103 1.36 -37.57 13.54
CA LEU A 103 1.16 -36.14 13.51
C LEU A 103 2.50 -35.43 13.37
N THR A 104 2.57 -34.48 12.44
CA THR A 104 3.70 -33.57 12.30
C THR A 104 3.21 -32.15 12.58
N CYS A 105 3.88 -31.48 13.51
CA CYS A 105 3.60 -30.09 13.87
C CYS A 105 4.79 -29.20 13.56
N LEU A 106 4.52 -28.00 13.05
CA LEU A 106 5.46 -26.88 13.10
C LEU A 106 5.22 -26.09 14.38
N VAL A 107 6.26 -25.88 15.17
CA VAL A 107 6.19 -25.22 16.47
C VAL A 107 6.92 -23.90 16.40
N LEU A 108 6.19 -22.81 16.63
CA LEU A 108 6.76 -21.47 16.80
C LEU A 108 6.91 -21.17 18.30
N ASP A 109 8.15 -21.14 18.77
CA ASP A 109 8.43 -20.97 20.20
C ASP A 109 7.90 -19.64 20.74
N HIS A 110 7.54 -19.61 22.03
CA HIS A 110 7.02 -18.41 22.68
C HIS A 110 7.94 -17.19 22.58
N GLU A 111 9.26 -17.39 22.51
CA GLU A 111 10.23 -16.30 22.30
C GLU A 111 10.04 -15.56 20.95
N TYR A 112 9.50 -16.26 19.95
CA TYR A 112 9.20 -15.71 18.63
C TYR A 112 7.72 -15.32 18.46
N SER A 113 6.91 -15.35 19.52
CA SER A 113 5.49 -14.97 19.46
C SER A 113 5.27 -13.54 18.94
N THR A 114 6.25 -12.65 19.14
CA THR A 114 6.25 -11.29 18.57
C THR A 114 6.28 -11.26 17.04
N LEU A 115 6.65 -12.34 16.35
CA LEU A 115 6.55 -12.44 14.89
C LEU A 115 5.09 -12.53 14.39
N LEU A 116 4.17 -12.90 15.28
CA LEU A 116 2.74 -12.88 15.04
C LEU A 116 2.13 -11.49 15.22
N GLN A 117 2.89 -10.56 15.80
CA GLN A 117 2.55 -9.14 15.79
C GLN A 117 3.12 -8.57 14.50
N SER A 118 2.28 -7.97 13.66
CA SER A 118 2.79 -7.31 12.46
C SER A 118 3.66 -6.09 12.87
N LYS A 119 4.48 -5.55 11.97
CA LYS A 119 5.15 -4.24 12.17
C LYS A 119 4.90 -3.30 10.99
N SER A 120 3.93 -3.61 10.15
CA SER A 120 3.62 -2.90 8.90
C SER A 120 2.24 -2.25 9.00
N ILE A 121 1.75 -1.59 7.93
CA ILE A 121 0.38 -1.01 7.82
C ILE A 121 -0.76 -1.98 8.19
N TRP A 122 -0.44 -3.25 8.38
CA TRP A 122 -1.27 -4.34 8.90
C TRP A 122 -1.40 -4.33 10.43
N ASN A 123 -0.70 -3.44 11.15
CA ASN A 123 -0.79 -3.38 12.61
C ASN A 123 -2.13 -2.87 13.10
N ALA A 124 -2.75 -3.67 13.96
CA ALA A 124 -3.87 -3.27 14.80
C ALA A 124 -3.42 -2.63 16.12
N ASP A 125 -2.14 -2.78 16.51
CA ASP A 125 -1.63 -2.27 17.78
C ASP A 125 -1.03 -0.86 17.65
N GLU A 126 -1.46 0.00 18.56
CA GLU A 126 -1.46 1.48 18.56
C GLU A 126 -0.09 2.20 18.56
N THR A 127 1.04 1.51 18.36
CA THR A 127 2.37 2.15 18.43
C THR A 127 2.80 2.76 17.09
N LEU A 128 2.16 3.89 16.73
CA LEU A 128 2.46 4.67 15.52
C LEU A 128 3.78 5.44 15.55
N GLU A 129 4.46 5.54 16.71
CA GLU A 129 5.54 6.51 16.94
C GLU A 129 6.82 6.32 16.08
N THR A 130 6.96 5.19 15.37
CA THR A 130 8.19 4.88 14.60
C THR A 130 8.00 4.78 13.08
N CYS A 131 6.79 4.96 12.55
CA CYS A 131 6.51 4.83 11.11
C CYS A 131 6.75 6.13 10.32
N SER A 132 7.09 6.00 9.05
CA SER A 132 7.23 7.15 8.14
C SER A 132 5.89 7.85 7.91
N LEU A 133 5.90 9.14 7.54
CA LEU A 133 4.65 9.87 7.30
C LEU A 133 3.78 9.23 6.20
N VAL A 134 4.39 8.66 5.15
CA VAL A 134 3.61 7.97 4.10
C VAL A 134 2.94 6.70 4.62
N GLU A 135 3.61 5.93 5.49
CA GLU A 135 3.00 4.76 6.13
C GLU A 135 1.81 5.17 7.00
N HIS A 136 1.94 6.26 7.76
CA HIS A 136 0.84 6.79 8.57
C HIS A 136 -0.33 7.26 7.68
N ILE A 137 -0.07 7.93 6.55
CA ILE A 137 -1.13 8.30 5.60
C ILE A 137 -1.86 7.06 5.06
N LEU A 138 -1.15 5.96 4.83
CA LEU A 138 -1.72 4.72 4.30
C LEU A 138 -2.33 3.81 5.36
N HIS A 139 -2.14 4.13 6.64
CA HIS A 139 -2.72 3.38 7.73
C HIS A 139 -4.26 3.50 7.69
N LEU A 140 -4.92 2.38 7.98
CA LEU A 140 -6.37 2.27 7.99
C LEU A 140 -6.81 1.54 9.25
N GLU A 141 -7.77 2.16 9.92
CA GLU A 141 -8.46 1.56 11.05
C GLU A 141 -9.49 0.54 10.54
N PRO A 142 -9.44 -0.72 11.01
CA PRO A 142 -10.45 -1.71 10.67
C PRO A 142 -11.76 -1.42 11.45
N ILE A 143 -12.87 -1.31 10.72
CA ILE A 143 -14.23 -1.24 11.32
C ILE A 143 -14.86 -2.63 11.33
N GLU A 144 -14.67 -3.38 10.24
CA GLU A 144 -15.16 -4.76 10.04
C GLU A 144 -14.19 -5.50 9.08
N VAL A 145 -14.33 -6.82 8.93
CA VAL A 145 -13.58 -7.75 8.07
C VAL A 145 -13.31 -7.19 6.67
N ASN A 146 -14.24 -6.43 6.10
CA ASN A 146 -14.09 -5.83 4.77
C ASN A 146 -14.35 -4.31 4.77
N ILE A 147 -14.33 -3.66 5.94
CA ILE A 147 -14.64 -2.23 6.07
C ILE A 147 -13.51 -1.55 6.83
N PHE A 148 -12.94 -0.53 6.20
CA PHE A 148 -11.81 0.21 6.74
C PHE A 148 -12.09 1.71 6.76
N ARG A 149 -11.51 2.42 7.72
CA ARG A 149 -11.58 3.88 7.85
C ARG A 149 -10.21 4.48 7.64
N GLY A 150 -10.12 5.40 6.69
CA GLY A 150 -8.95 6.26 6.49
C GLY A 150 -9.27 7.71 6.86
N ILE A 151 -8.22 8.47 7.19
CA ILE A 151 -8.32 9.91 7.43
C ILE A 151 -7.29 10.66 6.57
N THR A 152 -7.55 11.94 6.34
CA THR A 152 -6.54 12.85 5.79
C THR A 152 -5.79 13.47 6.96
N LEU A 153 -4.52 13.11 7.15
CA LEU A 153 -3.74 13.60 8.29
C LEU A 153 -3.58 15.14 8.25
N PRO A 154 -3.54 15.82 9.41
CA PRO A 154 -3.31 17.25 9.48
C PRO A 154 -2.03 17.70 8.77
N ASP A 155 -0.97 16.90 8.90
CA ASP A 155 0.37 17.18 8.38
C ASP A 155 0.60 16.67 6.95
N ALA A 156 -0.39 15.96 6.36
CA ALA A 156 -0.32 15.55 4.97
C ALA A 156 -0.41 16.77 4.03
N PRO A 157 0.24 16.72 2.85
CA PRO A 157 0.10 17.78 1.85
C PRO A 157 -1.37 18.02 1.48
N ARG A 158 -1.83 19.26 1.65
CA ARG A 158 -3.20 19.65 1.31
C ARG A 158 -3.26 20.31 -0.06
N PHE A 159 -4.12 19.79 -0.93
CA PHE A 159 -4.38 20.32 -2.27
C PHE A 159 -5.77 20.96 -2.39
N GLY A 160 -6.39 21.33 -1.27
CA GLY A 160 -7.75 21.89 -1.19
C GLY A 160 -8.86 20.84 -1.14
N GLN A 161 -8.60 19.65 -1.65
CA GLN A 161 -9.46 18.47 -1.62
C GLN A 161 -8.62 17.24 -1.23
N VAL A 162 -9.28 16.10 -0.96
CA VAL A 162 -8.57 14.84 -0.74
C VAL A 162 -7.68 14.56 -1.95
N PHE A 163 -6.41 14.26 -1.68
CA PHE A 163 -5.43 13.97 -2.72
C PHE A 163 -5.80 12.65 -3.42
N GLY A 164 -5.75 12.61 -4.76
CA GLY A 164 -6.09 11.40 -5.53
C GLY A 164 -5.20 10.22 -5.16
N GLY A 165 -3.89 10.42 -5.03
CA GLY A 165 -2.97 9.38 -4.55
C GLY A 165 -3.26 8.87 -3.13
N GLN A 166 -3.87 9.68 -2.25
CA GLN A 166 -4.35 9.18 -0.96
C GLN A 166 -5.48 8.17 -1.16
N LEU A 167 -6.47 8.47 -2.01
CA LEU A 167 -7.58 7.56 -2.32
C LEU A 167 -7.05 6.26 -2.94
N VAL A 168 -6.15 6.35 -3.92
CA VAL A 168 -5.55 5.19 -4.60
C VAL A 168 -4.76 4.33 -3.60
N GLY A 169 -3.85 4.96 -2.84
CA GLY A 169 -2.99 4.26 -1.89
C GLY A 169 -3.78 3.60 -0.75
N GLN A 170 -4.73 4.32 -0.14
CA GLN A 170 -5.56 3.79 0.94
C GLN A 170 -6.52 2.70 0.42
N ALA A 171 -7.18 2.89 -0.73
CA ALA A 171 -8.04 1.84 -1.28
C ALA A 171 -7.24 0.57 -1.63
N LEU A 172 -6.02 0.71 -2.14
CA LEU A 172 -5.15 -0.43 -2.40
C LEU A 172 -4.70 -1.12 -1.10
N ALA A 173 -4.40 -0.35 -0.05
CA ALA A 173 -4.10 -0.89 1.27
C ALA A 173 -5.30 -1.68 1.83
N ALA A 174 -6.53 -1.14 1.72
CA ALA A 174 -7.76 -1.82 2.12
C ALA A 174 -7.96 -3.13 1.32
N ALA A 175 -7.78 -3.09 0.00
CA ALA A 175 -7.88 -4.29 -0.84
C ALA A 175 -6.88 -5.35 -0.40
N SER A 176 -5.62 -4.96 -0.22
CA SER A 176 -4.53 -5.84 0.20
C SER A 176 -4.85 -6.49 1.56
N LYS A 177 -5.44 -5.74 2.51
CA LYS A 177 -5.94 -6.21 3.83
C LYS A 177 -6.91 -7.39 3.81
N THR A 178 -7.47 -7.70 2.65
CA THR A 178 -8.47 -8.77 2.50
C THR A 178 -8.00 -9.93 1.62
N VAL A 179 -6.73 -9.93 1.21
CA VAL A 179 -6.14 -10.92 0.30
C VAL A 179 -5.10 -11.74 1.03
N ASP A 180 -5.00 -13.02 0.65
CA ASP A 180 -3.92 -13.92 1.05
C ASP A 180 -2.55 -13.25 0.90
N CYS A 181 -1.74 -13.27 1.95
CA CYS A 181 -0.47 -12.57 2.00
C CYS A 181 0.58 -13.05 0.98
N LEU A 182 0.41 -14.22 0.38
CA LEU A 182 1.25 -14.74 -0.71
C LEU A 182 0.87 -14.14 -2.07
N LYS A 183 -0.26 -13.44 -2.18
CA LYS A 183 -0.74 -12.80 -3.41
C LYS A 183 -0.47 -11.31 -3.37
N PHE A 184 0.28 -10.83 -4.36
CA PHE A 184 0.64 -9.43 -4.50
C PHE A 184 -0.18 -8.77 -5.60
N VAL A 185 -0.54 -7.50 -5.41
CA VAL A 185 -1.24 -6.73 -6.45
C VAL A 185 -0.38 -6.61 -7.70
N HIS A 186 -0.88 -7.06 -8.84
CA HIS A 186 -0.19 -6.91 -10.13
C HIS A 186 -0.86 -5.88 -11.03
N SER A 187 -2.13 -5.53 -10.79
CA SER A 187 -2.79 -4.43 -11.47
C SER A 187 -3.87 -3.77 -10.62
N LEU A 188 -4.14 -2.50 -10.91
CA LEU A 188 -5.29 -1.76 -10.41
C LEU A 188 -5.85 -0.83 -11.48
N HIS A 189 -7.15 -0.58 -11.38
CA HIS A 189 -7.90 0.38 -12.18
C HIS A 189 -8.85 1.13 -11.26
N CYS A 190 -8.91 2.45 -11.34
CA CYS A 190 -9.84 3.21 -10.52
C CYS A 190 -10.43 4.41 -11.25
N TYR A 191 -11.59 4.86 -10.75
CA TYR A 191 -12.29 6.06 -11.18
C TYR A 191 -12.49 7.01 -10.00
N PHE A 192 -12.22 8.29 -10.24
CA PHE A 192 -12.53 9.39 -9.32
C PHE A 192 -13.91 9.94 -9.67
N LEU A 193 -14.90 9.69 -8.81
CA LEU A 193 -16.31 10.00 -9.10
C LEU A 193 -16.70 11.38 -8.56
N LEU A 194 -16.27 11.69 -7.33
CA LEU A 194 -16.60 12.94 -6.64
C LEU A 194 -15.38 13.49 -5.91
N VAL A 195 -15.40 14.79 -5.64
CA VAL A 195 -14.35 15.46 -4.87
C VAL A 195 -14.48 15.06 -3.40
N GLY A 196 -13.39 14.54 -2.82
CA GLY A 196 -13.34 14.19 -1.40
C GLY A 196 -13.11 15.41 -0.49
N ASP A 197 -13.77 15.39 0.67
CA ASP A 197 -13.65 16.36 1.75
C ASP A 197 -12.53 15.97 2.72
N VAL A 198 -11.52 16.82 2.87
CA VAL A 198 -10.35 16.57 3.75
C VAL A 198 -10.71 16.60 5.23
N GLY A 199 -11.84 17.21 5.60
CA GLY A 199 -12.31 17.30 6.98
C GLY A 199 -13.09 16.07 7.45
N MET A 200 -13.35 15.11 6.55
CA MET A 200 -14.13 13.92 6.86
C MET A 200 -13.31 12.64 6.69
N PRO A 201 -13.53 11.62 7.54
CA PRO A 201 -13.02 10.27 7.28
C PRO A 201 -13.52 9.73 5.95
N ILE A 202 -12.81 8.75 5.41
CA ILE A 202 -13.15 8.02 4.19
C ILE A 202 -13.40 6.57 4.58
N ILE A 203 -14.57 6.04 4.23
CA ILE A 203 -14.90 4.63 4.46
C ILE A 203 -14.60 3.83 3.21
N TYR A 204 -13.72 2.85 3.32
CA TYR A 204 -13.33 1.92 2.26
C TYR A 204 -14.03 0.58 2.47
N GLN A 205 -15.05 0.32 1.65
CA GLN A 205 -15.75 -0.97 1.60
C GLN A 205 -15.08 -1.87 0.57
N VAL A 206 -14.58 -3.01 1.00
CA VAL A 206 -13.97 -4.01 0.13
C VAL A 206 -15.00 -5.07 -0.24
N HIS A 207 -15.05 -5.42 -1.52
CA HIS A 207 -15.84 -6.51 -2.08
C HIS A 207 -14.89 -7.57 -2.63
N ARG A 208 -14.98 -8.78 -2.09
CA ARG A 208 -14.20 -9.95 -2.54
C ARG A 208 -14.88 -10.55 -3.76
N LEU A 209 -14.41 -10.20 -4.96
CA LEU A 209 -15.05 -10.63 -6.21
C LEU A 209 -14.62 -12.05 -6.60
N ARG A 210 -13.38 -12.44 -6.29
CA ARG A 210 -12.85 -13.77 -6.58
C ARG A 210 -11.68 -14.10 -5.64
N ASP A 211 -11.66 -15.34 -5.16
CA ASP A 211 -10.52 -15.96 -4.50
C ASP A 211 -10.22 -17.30 -5.18
N GLY A 212 -9.32 -17.28 -6.16
CA GLY A 212 -8.80 -18.48 -6.82
C GLY A 212 -7.47 -18.92 -6.24
N ASN A 213 -6.94 -20.04 -6.74
CA ASN A 213 -5.64 -20.54 -6.30
C ASN A 213 -4.50 -19.55 -6.62
N SER A 214 -4.34 -19.16 -7.88
CA SER A 214 -3.27 -18.21 -8.28
C SER A 214 -3.68 -16.74 -8.17
N PHE A 215 -4.96 -16.41 -8.40
CA PHE A 215 -5.43 -15.02 -8.50
C PHE A 215 -6.51 -14.68 -7.47
N ALA A 216 -6.53 -13.43 -7.03
CA ALA A 216 -7.63 -12.84 -6.27
C ALA A 216 -8.03 -11.48 -6.85
N THR A 217 -9.32 -11.14 -6.79
CA THR A 217 -9.83 -9.87 -7.30
C THR A 217 -10.64 -9.17 -6.22
N ARG A 218 -10.38 -7.87 -6.05
CA ARG A 218 -11.06 -7.00 -5.09
C ARG A 218 -11.59 -5.76 -5.80
N ARG A 219 -12.82 -5.37 -5.44
CA ARG A 219 -13.32 -4.01 -5.68
C ARG A 219 -13.33 -3.27 -4.35
N VAL A 220 -12.99 -1.99 -4.36
CA VAL A 220 -13.04 -1.12 -3.19
C VAL A 220 -13.83 0.13 -3.55
N ASP A 221 -14.88 0.41 -2.80
CA ASP A 221 -15.61 1.67 -2.90
C ASP A 221 -15.26 2.55 -1.71
N ALA A 222 -14.76 3.75 -1.99
CA ALA A 222 -14.50 4.79 -1.00
C ALA A 222 -15.72 5.71 -0.90
N THR A 223 -16.25 5.89 0.31
CA THR A 223 -17.51 6.60 0.56
C THR A 223 -17.31 7.75 1.53
N GLN A 224 -17.93 8.89 1.21
CA GLN A 224 -18.11 10.03 2.13
C GLN A 224 -19.56 10.51 2.05
N ARG A 225 -20.17 10.85 3.19
CA ARG A 225 -21.57 11.33 3.27
C ARG A 225 -22.57 10.40 2.55
N GLY A 226 -22.34 9.09 2.61
CA GLY A 226 -23.17 8.08 1.94
C GLY A 226 -23.04 8.02 0.43
N SER A 227 -22.14 8.79 -0.19
CA SER A 227 -21.89 8.77 -1.64
C SER A 227 -20.52 8.16 -1.94
N VAL A 228 -20.47 7.28 -2.95
CA VAL A 228 -19.19 6.73 -3.44
C VAL A 228 -18.43 7.84 -4.16
N ILE A 229 -17.26 8.20 -3.63
CA ILE A 229 -16.40 9.26 -4.19
C ILE A 229 -15.32 8.69 -5.11
N PHE A 230 -14.98 7.41 -4.94
CA PHE A 230 -13.92 6.72 -5.67
C PHE A 230 -14.16 5.22 -5.66
N THR A 231 -13.87 4.56 -6.79
CA THR A 231 -13.94 3.10 -6.90
C THR A 231 -12.65 2.57 -7.49
N LEU A 232 -12.10 1.51 -6.91
CA LEU A 232 -10.93 0.79 -7.37
C LEU A 232 -11.24 -0.69 -7.60
N LEU A 233 -10.69 -1.25 -8.67
CA LEU A 233 -10.64 -2.68 -8.95
C LEU A 233 -9.18 -3.11 -8.98
N ALA A 234 -8.78 -4.06 -8.14
CA ALA A 234 -7.42 -4.58 -8.08
C ALA A 234 -7.39 -6.10 -8.27
N SER A 235 -6.36 -6.55 -8.98
CA SER A 235 -6.07 -7.97 -9.18
C SER A 235 -4.73 -8.33 -8.54
N PHE A 236 -4.72 -9.47 -7.85
CA PHE A 236 -3.63 -9.99 -7.06
C PHE A 236 -3.25 -11.36 -7.58
N GLN A 237 -1.97 -11.68 -7.56
CA GLN A 237 -1.44 -12.96 -8.02
C GLN A 237 -0.36 -13.45 -7.07
N LYS A 238 -0.29 -14.75 -6.85
CA LYS A 238 0.85 -15.37 -6.19
C LYS A 238 2.12 -15.20 -7.03
N GLU A 239 3.28 -15.23 -6.39
CA GLU A 239 4.56 -15.17 -7.12
C GLU A 239 4.78 -16.47 -7.91
N GLU A 240 5.08 -16.34 -9.20
CA GLU A 240 5.29 -17.47 -10.12
C GLU A 240 6.40 -17.12 -11.13
N LYS A 241 7.22 -18.11 -11.51
CA LYS A 241 8.19 -17.95 -12.61
C LYS A 241 7.45 -17.93 -13.95
N GLY A 242 7.91 -17.09 -14.87
CA GLY A 242 7.28 -16.92 -16.18
C GLY A 242 8.26 -16.42 -17.24
N PHE A 243 7.71 -16.03 -18.40
CA PHE A 243 8.50 -15.41 -19.47
C PHE A 243 8.90 -13.98 -19.10
N GLU A 244 10.12 -13.60 -19.47
CA GLU A 244 10.66 -12.28 -19.13
C GLU A 244 11.15 -11.53 -20.36
N HIS A 245 10.70 -10.28 -20.49
CA HIS A 245 11.30 -9.28 -21.37
C HIS A 245 10.97 -7.86 -20.85
N GLN A 246 11.70 -6.87 -21.35
CA GLN A 246 11.29 -5.47 -21.35
C GLN A 246 11.82 -4.84 -22.63
N GLU A 247 10.96 -4.21 -23.43
CA GLU A 247 11.36 -3.55 -24.68
C GLU A 247 11.86 -2.12 -24.40
N VAL A 248 11.19 -1.42 -23.49
CA VAL A 248 11.51 -0.04 -23.16
C VAL A 248 12.74 0.03 -22.26
N ALA A 249 13.81 0.66 -22.75
CA ALA A 249 14.98 0.99 -21.96
C ALA A 249 14.73 2.20 -21.03
N MET A 250 15.34 2.18 -19.84
CA MET A 250 15.38 3.37 -18.98
C MET A 250 16.12 4.51 -19.70
N PRO A 251 15.55 5.73 -19.77
CA PRO A 251 16.22 6.84 -20.43
C PRO A 251 17.47 7.28 -19.67
N LEU A 252 18.46 7.79 -20.39
CA LEU A 252 19.65 8.40 -19.80
C LEU A 252 19.28 9.72 -19.12
N VAL A 253 19.32 9.73 -17.80
CA VAL A 253 19.07 10.91 -16.95
C VAL A 253 20.18 11.04 -15.92
N PRO A 254 20.41 12.24 -15.36
CA PRO A 254 21.35 12.40 -14.26
C PRO A 254 20.98 11.52 -13.07
N ASP A 255 22.00 11.05 -12.36
CA ASP A 255 21.83 10.31 -11.12
C ASP A 255 21.09 11.17 -10.07
N PRO A 256 20.16 10.60 -9.28
CA PRO A 256 19.39 11.37 -8.29
C PRO A 256 20.29 12.11 -7.30
N ASP A 257 21.45 11.55 -6.95
CA ASP A 257 22.34 12.13 -5.95
C ASP A 257 23.03 13.42 -6.47
N MET A 258 23.03 13.64 -7.79
CA MET A 258 23.53 14.86 -8.44
C MET A 258 22.44 15.93 -8.62
N LEU A 259 21.18 15.61 -8.33
CA LEU A 259 20.03 16.49 -8.52
C LEU A 259 19.65 17.19 -7.22
N LEU A 260 19.16 18.43 -7.36
CA LEU A 260 18.66 19.20 -6.24
C LEU A 260 17.30 18.67 -5.77
N SER A 261 17.15 18.61 -4.45
CA SER A 261 15.87 18.40 -3.77
C SER A 261 14.91 19.57 -4.01
N MET A 262 13.63 19.35 -3.72
CA MET A 262 12.60 20.39 -3.77
C MET A 262 12.88 21.53 -2.78
N GLU A 263 13.47 21.19 -1.63
CA GLU A 263 13.90 22.12 -0.60
C GLU A 263 15.03 23.03 -1.11
N GLU A 264 16.07 22.46 -1.69
CA GLU A 264 17.20 23.22 -2.26
C GLU A 264 16.77 24.06 -3.47
N LEU A 265 15.90 23.53 -4.34
CA LEU A 265 15.32 24.29 -5.44
C LEU A 265 14.51 25.48 -4.94
N ARG A 266 13.77 25.32 -3.84
CA ARG A 266 13.03 26.40 -3.20
C ARG A 266 13.97 27.44 -2.59
N GLU A 267 15.00 27.00 -1.87
CA GLU A 267 16.02 27.90 -1.29
C GLU A 267 16.70 28.73 -2.37
N ARG A 268 17.13 28.09 -3.46
CA ARG A 268 17.69 28.78 -4.62
C ARG A 268 16.74 29.83 -5.18
N ARG A 269 15.44 29.56 -5.24
CA ARG A 269 14.43 30.55 -5.68
C ARG A 269 14.26 31.72 -4.69
N LEU A 270 14.55 31.52 -3.41
CA LEU A 270 14.50 32.58 -2.40
C LEU A 270 15.74 33.49 -2.46
N THR A 271 16.89 32.93 -2.80
CA THR A 271 18.19 33.62 -2.75
C THR A 271 18.65 34.15 -4.11
N ASP A 272 18.15 33.62 -5.24
CA ASP A 272 18.59 34.03 -6.58
C ASP A 272 18.29 35.51 -6.87
N PRO A 273 19.32 36.37 -7.01
CA PRO A 273 19.14 37.80 -7.21
C PRO A 273 18.51 38.14 -8.57
N ARG A 274 18.53 37.21 -9.53
CA ARG A 274 17.92 37.39 -10.86
C ARG A 274 16.39 37.33 -10.81
N LEU A 275 15.81 36.82 -9.72
CA LEU A 275 14.37 36.72 -9.55
C LEU A 275 13.80 38.01 -8.91
N PRO A 276 12.66 38.54 -9.43
CA PRO A 276 12.03 39.73 -8.86
C PRO A 276 11.75 39.58 -7.36
N ARG A 277 12.01 40.64 -6.58
CA ARG A 277 11.76 40.63 -5.12
C ARG A 277 10.32 40.25 -4.77
N SER A 278 9.36 40.70 -5.59
CA SER A 278 7.94 40.32 -5.45
C SER A 278 7.68 38.83 -5.63
N TYR A 279 8.43 38.15 -6.50
CA TYR A 279 8.37 36.70 -6.65
C TYR A 279 9.00 36.00 -5.45
N ARG A 280 10.20 36.42 -5.04
CA ARG A 280 10.90 35.84 -3.88
C ARG A 280 10.08 35.95 -2.59
N ASN A 281 9.46 37.11 -2.34
CA ASN A 281 8.52 37.30 -1.22
C ASN A 281 7.32 36.35 -1.30
N LYS A 282 6.73 36.15 -2.49
CA LYS A 282 5.62 35.18 -2.67
C LYS A 282 6.05 33.75 -2.36
N VAL A 283 7.27 33.36 -2.70
CA VAL A 283 7.81 32.04 -2.35
C VAL A 283 8.01 31.95 -0.83
N ALA A 284 8.56 32.99 -0.19
CA ALA A 284 8.85 33.02 1.25
C ALA A 284 7.59 32.89 2.12
N ILE A 285 6.51 33.59 1.76
CA ILE A 285 5.25 33.60 2.53
C ILE A 285 4.50 32.28 2.41
N ARG A 286 4.69 31.50 1.35
CA ARG A 286 4.04 30.19 1.20
C ARG A 286 4.67 29.18 2.13
N LYS A 287 3.96 28.71 3.15
CA LYS A 287 4.38 27.57 3.99
C LYS A 287 4.81 26.40 3.10
N PHE A 288 6.05 25.93 3.28
CA PHE A 288 6.52 24.71 2.65
C PHE A 288 6.19 23.55 3.58
N ILE A 289 5.38 22.61 3.10
CA ILE A 289 5.15 21.35 3.79
C ILE A 289 5.93 20.31 2.99
N PRO A 290 7.03 19.76 3.53
CA PRO A 290 7.76 18.71 2.87
C PRO A 290 6.81 17.57 2.53
N TRP A 291 6.86 17.10 1.29
CA TRP A 291 6.06 15.95 0.89
C TRP A 291 6.62 14.69 1.55
N PRO A 292 5.77 13.69 1.86
CA PRO A 292 6.23 12.41 2.38
C PRO A 292 7.03 11.61 1.33
N ILE A 293 6.96 12.05 0.06
CA ILE A 293 7.75 11.57 -1.06
C ILE A 293 8.81 12.63 -1.40
N GLU A 294 10.08 12.24 -1.38
CA GLU A 294 11.17 13.05 -1.91
C GLU A 294 11.11 13.01 -3.44
N ILE A 295 11.26 14.17 -4.10
CA ILE A 295 11.26 14.28 -5.56
C ILE A 295 12.48 15.10 -6.00
N ARG A 296 13.16 14.60 -7.04
CA ARG A 296 14.28 15.29 -7.71
C ARG A 296 14.04 15.32 -9.22
N PHE A 297 13.79 16.51 -9.75
CA PHE A 297 13.54 16.68 -11.18
C PHE A 297 14.83 16.53 -12.00
N CYS A 298 14.78 15.73 -13.06
CA CYS A 298 15.93 15.56 -13.96
C CYS A 298 16.20 16.85 -14.77
N GLU A 299 15.15 17.57 -15.12
CA GLU A 299 15.20 18.84 -15.85
C GLU A 299 14.37 19.90 -15.10
N PRO A 300 14.91 20.52 -14.02
CA PRO A 300 14.17 21.46 -13.22
C PRO A 300 13.90 22.75 -14.01
N ASN A 301 12.62 23.12 -14.16
CA ASN A 301 12.25 24.38 -14.79
C ASN A 301 12.55 25.58 -13.85
N THR A 302 13.49 26.42 -14.29
CA THR A 302 13.89 27.67 -13.59
C THR A 302 13.07 28.89 -14.03
N SER A 303 12.23 28.75 -15.07
CA SER A 303 11.37 29.82 -15.58
C SER A 303 10.29 30.17 -14.55
N THR A 304 10.21 31.46 -14.23
CA THR A 304 9.12 32.01 -13.39
C THR A 304 7.89 32.37 -14.20
N ASN A 305 8.03 32.46 -15.52
CA ASN A 305 6.91 32.57 -16.43
C ASN A 305 6.39 31.15 -16.70
N GLN A 306 5.08 30.96 -16.65
CA GLN A 306 4.44 29.72 -17.10
C GLN A 306 4.65 29.57 -18.62
N THR A 307 5.85 29.23 -19.04
CA THR A 307 6.21 29.03 -20.44
C THR A 307 5.83 27.63 -20.87
N LYS A 308 5.47 27.48 -22.14
CA LYS A 308 5.21 26.17 -22.74
C LYS A 308 6.46 25.30 -22.63
N SER A 309 6.27 24.03 -22.34
CA SER A 309 7.32 23.01 -22.38
C SER A 309 6.78 21.74 -23.05
N ARG A 310 7.67 20.79 -23.32
CA ARG A 310 7.25 19.48 -23.87
C ARG A 310 6.24 18.82 -22.92
N PRO A 311 5.28 18.04 -23.45
CA PRO A 311 4.33 17.27 -22.64
C PRO A 311 5.01 16.03 -22.03
N SER A 312 6.19 16.21 -21.44
CA SER A 312 6.97 15.14 -20.81
C SER A 312 7.62 15.67 -19.54
N LEU A 313 7.93 14.77 -18.62
CA LEU A 313 8.63 15.07 -17.38
C LEU A 313 9.28 13.81 -16.82
N ASN A 314 10.55 13.93 -16.43
CA ASN A 314 11.29 12.87 -15.75
C ASN A 314 11.72 13.34 -14.37
N PHE A 315 11.46 12.53 -13.35
CA PHE A 315 11.94 12.80 -12.00
C PHE A 315 12.21 11.52 -11.22
N TRP A 316 13.21 11.59 -10.35
CA TRP A 316 13.45 10.58 -9.34
C TRP A 316 12.55 10.83 -8.14
N PHE A 317 12.03 9.76 -7.55
CA PHE A 317 11.29 9.83 -6.31
C PHE A 317 11.59 8.66 -5.39
N ARG A 318 11.36 8.86 -4.09
CA ARG A 318 11.35 7.82 -3.05
C ARG A 318 10.55 8.29 -1.85
N ALA A 319 10.05 7.36 -1.04
CA ALA A 319 9.51 7.68 0.27
C ALA A 319 10.59 8.25 1.18
N ARG A 320 10.21 9.24 2.01
CA ARG A 320 11.09 9.75 3.07
C ARG A 320 11.05 8.82 4.28
N GLY A 321 12.23 8.51 4.82
CA GLY A 321 12.37 7.58 5.94
C GLY A 321 12.49 6.13 5.48
N LYS A 322 12.73 5.22 6.43
CA LYS A 322 12.84 3.79 6.18
C LYS A 322 11.46 3.16 6.26
N LEU A 323 11.08 2.39 5.24
CA LEU A 323 9.82 1.65 5.23
C LEU A 323 10.02 0.23 5.77
N SER A 324 8.93 -0.36 6.28
CA SER A 324 8.92 -1.78 6.63
C SER A 324 9.26 -2.68 5.42
N HIS A 325 9.63 -3.94 5.66
CA HIS A 325 10.03 -4.89 4.61
C HIS A 325 8.85 -5.58 3.91
N ASP A 326 7.64 -5.04 4.04
CA ASP A 326 6.45 -5.61 3.44
C ASP A 326 6.26 -5.15 1.97
N PRO A 327 6.26 -6.07 0.99
CA PRO A 327 6.07 -5.73 -0.42
C PRO A 327 4.74 -5.02 -0.72
N ALA A 328 3.67 -5.34 0.03
CA ALA A 328 2.36 -4.74 -0.20
C ALA A 328 2.36 -3.25 0.14
N LEU A 329 3.01 -2.87 1.25
CA LEU A 329 3.24 -1.47 1.60
C LEU A 329 3.97 -0.72 0.47
N HIS A 330 5.07 -1.25 -0.05
CA HIS A 330 5.83 -0.57 -1.10
C HIS A 330 4.99 -0.32 -2.35
N ARG A 331 4.11 -1.26 -2.74
CA ARG A 331 3.16 -1.07 -3.85
C ARG A 331 2.12 0.01 -3.53
N CYS A 332 1.60 0.06 -2.31
CA CYS A 332 0.69 1.13 -1.86
C CYS A 332 1.35 2.51 -1.86
N VAL A 333 2.61 2.60 -1.44
CA VAL A 333 3.38 3.86 -1.47
C VAL A 333 3.62 4.35 -2.89
N VAL A 334 3.96 3.46 -3.82
CA VAL A 334 4.10 3.85 -5.24
C VAL A 334 2.75 4.23 -5.85
N ALA A 335 1.66 3.56 -5.49
CA ALA A 335 0.30 3.94 -5.90
C ALA A 335 -0.14 5.29 -5.32
N TYR A 336 0.35 5.67 -4.14
CA TYR A 336 0.18 7.01 -3.59
C TYR A 336 1.00 8.05 -4.35
N ALA A 337 2.27 7.74 -4.61
CA ALA A 337 3.19 8.66 -5.26
C ALA A 337 2.87 8.88 -6.76
N SER A 338 2.24 7.90 -7.42
CA SER A 338 2.00 7.91 -8.87
C SER A 338 1.08 9.03 -9.37
N ASP A 339 0.16 9.51 -8.53
CA ASP A 339 -0.76 10.63 -8.84
C ASP A 339 -0.13 12.01 -8.54
N LEU A 340 1.08 12.06 -7.97
CA LEU A 340 1.80 13.33 -7.80
C LEU A 340 2.27 13.84 -9.17
N ILE A 341 1.92 15.10 -9.48
CA ILE A 341 2.37 15.84 -10.68
C ILE A 341 1.83 15.29 -12.01
N PHE A 342 1.47 14.01 -12.09
CA PHE A 342 1.24 13.26 -13.32
C PHE A 342 0.33 13.95 -14.34
N LEU A 343 -0.94 14.18 -14.01
CA LEU A 343 -1.90 14.85 -14.91
C LEU A 343 -1.43 16.25 -15.36
N ASN A 344 -0.70 16.98 -14.51
CA ASN A 344 -0.25 18.33 -14.83
C ASN A 344 0.77 18.38 -15.98
N VAL A 345 1.39 17.25 -16.33
CA VAL A 345 2.32 17.17 -17.47
C VAL A 345 1.58 17.39 -18.80
N SER A 346 0.32 16.94 -18.92
CA SER A 346 -0.53 17.22 -20.09
C SER A 346 -0.76 18.72 -20.32
N LEU A 347 -0.65 19.54 -19.27
CA LEU A 347 -0.82 21.00 -19.36
C LEU A 347 0.43 21.72 -19.86
N ASN A 348 1.61 21.06 -19.88
CA ASN A 348 2.89 21.68 -20.23
C ASN A 348 2.87 22.45 -21.56
N PRO A 349 2.33 21.92 -22.68
CA PRO A 349 2.31 22.64 -23.97
C PRO A 349 1.35 23.83 -24.00
N HIS A 350 0.46 23.92 -23.01
CA HIS A 350 -0.60 24.92 -22.95
C HIS A 350 -0.28 26.08 -22.01
N ARG A 351 0.75 25.93 -21.16
CA ARG A 351 1.17 26.94 -20.18
C ARG A 351 1.46 28.29 -20.84
N LYS A 352 0.86 29.34 -20.28
CA LYS A 352 1.12 30.73 -20.64
C LYS A 352 0.90 31.61 -19.42
N ARG A 353 1.55 32.78 -19.38
CA ARG A 353 1.38 33.75 -18.30
C ARG A 353 -0.12 34.09 -18.11
N GLY A 354 -0.58 34.06 -16.85
CA GLY A 354 -1.97 34.37 -16.49
C GLY A 354 -2.98 33.24 -16.74
N LEU A 355 -2.56 32.09 -17.24
CA LEU A 355 -3.46 30.95 -17.43
C LEU A 355 -3.90 30.40 -16.06
N LYS A 356 -5.22 30.39 -15.83
CA LYS A 356 -5.83 29.68 -14.72
C LYS A 356 -6.47 28.39 -15.25
N MET A 357 -6.16 27.27 -14.62
CA MET A 357 -6.62 25.94 -15.02
C MET A 357 -7.41 25.33 -13.88
N SER A 358 -8.40 24.52 -14.25
CA SER A 358 -9.05 23.55 -13.39
C SER A 358 -8.75 22.17 -13.97
N SER A 359 -8.26 21.28 -13.12
CA SER A 359 -7.93 19.91 -13.50
C SER A 359 -8.40 18.93 -12.45
N LEU A 360 -8.94 17.80 -12.89
CA LEU A 360 -9.41 16.72 -12.04
C LEU A 360 -9.05 15.38 -12.68
N SER A 361 -8.49 14.46 -11.91
CA SER A 361 -8.29 13.08 -12.35
C SER A 361 -9.65 12.43 -12.62
N LEU A 362 -9.77 11.66 -13.71
CA LEU A 362 -10.98 10.90 -14.04
C LEU A 362 -10.78 9.43 -13.72
N ASP A 363 -9.65 8.88 -14.16
CA ASP A 363 -9.23 7.51 -13.86
C ASP A 363 -7.74 7.43 -13.48
N HIS A 364 -7.30 6.27 -13.03
CA HIS A 364 -5.88 5.92 -12.89
C HIS A 364 -5.75 4.41 -12.97
N SER A 365 -4.82 3.91 -13.79
CA SER A 365 -4.58 2.47 -13.95
C SER A 365 -3.10 2.17 -13.86
N MET A 366 -2.73 1.13 -13.13
CA MET A 366 -1.33 0.73 -12.90
C MET A 366 -1.15 -0.78 -13.07
N TRP A 367 0.03 -1.17 -13.55
CA TRP A 367 0.48 -2.55 -13.64
C TRP A 367 1.87 -2.65 -13.01
N PHE A 368 2.00 -3.55 -12.05
CA PHE A 368 3.22 -3.77 -11.28
C PHE A 368 3.92 -5.03 -11.78
N HIS A 369 5.07 -4.87 -12.42
CA HIS A 369 5.74 -5.93 -13.18
C HIS A 369 6.79 -6.67 -12.38
N ARG A 370 7.50 -5.96 -11.50
CA ARG A 370 8.68 -6.48 -10.79
C ARG A 370 8.68 -6.01 -9.32
N PRO A 371 9.35 -6.73 -8.41
CA PRO A 371 9.58 -6.26 -7.05
C PRO A 371 10.40 -4.96 -7.02
N PHE A 372 10.12 -4.11 -6.04
CA PHE A 372 10.88 -2.88 -5.79
C PHE A 372 10.71 -2.43 -4.34
N ARG A 373 11.56 -1.50 -3.92
CA ARG A 373 11.45 -0.78 -2.66
C ARG A 373 11.09 0.68 -2.91
N ALA A 374 10.01 1.14 -2.30
CA ALA A 374 9.53 2.51 -2.44
C ALA A 374 10.35 3.55 -1.66
N ASP A 375 11.21 3.12 -0.72
CA ASP A 375 12.21 3.96 -0.03
C ASP A 375 13.58 3.97 -0.74
N GLU A 376 13.71 3.28 -1.87
CA GLU A 376 14.81 3.42 -2.81
C GLU A 376 14.44 4.34 -3.96
N TRP A 377 15.44 4.87 -4.65
CA TRP A 377 15.22 5.75 -5.80
C TRP A 377 14.55 5.02 -6.97
N LEU A 378 13.40 5.55 -7.39
CA LEU A 378 12.67 5.14 -8.58
C LEU A 378 12.59 6.31 -9.57
N LEU A 379 12.85 6.05 -10.85
CA LEU A 379 12.73 7.04 -11.91
C LEU A 379 11.32 6.98 -12.51
N TYR A 380 10.58 8.08 -12.42
CA TYR A 380 9.29 8.24 -13.06
C TYR A 380 9.43 9.01 -14.36
N VAL A 381 9.15 8.33 -15.47
CA VAL A 381 9.12 8.87 -16.83
C VAL A 381 7.67 9.09 -17.25
N ILE A 382 7.32 10.34 -17.54
CA ILE A 382 5.95 10.73 -17.90
C ILE A 382 5.94 11.36 -19.28
N ASP A 383 4.99 10.92 -20.12
CA ASP A 383 4.68 11.51 -21.41
C ASP A 383 3.17 11.72 -21.54
N SER A 384 2.74 12.82 -22.17
CA SER A 384 1.35 13.07 -22.52
C SER A 384 1.20 13.14 -24.04
N PRO A 385 0.76 12.05 -24.69
CA PRO A 385 0.68 11.99 -26.15
C PRO A 385 -0.51 12.78 -26.71
N SER A 386 -1.53 13.06 -25.90
CA SER A 386 -2.73 13.76 -26.37
C SER A 386 -3.41 14.57 -25.27
N ALA A 387 -3.92 15.73 -25.68
CA ALA A 387 -4.83 16.55 -24.93
C ALA A 387 -5.90 17.09 -25.88
N ASN A 388 -7.15 16.64 -25.73
CA ASN A 388 -8.25 17.02 -26.62
C ASN A 388 -9.59 16.99 -25.86
N ASN A 389 -10.57 17.78 -26.30
CA ASN A 389 -11.92 17.83 -25.75
C ASN A 389 -11.96 18.00 -24.22
N ALA A 390 -11.15 18.93 -23.73
CA ALA A 390 -10.97 19.25 -22.31
C ALA A 390 -10.48 18.07 -21.46
N ARG A 391 -9.78 17.10 -22.06
CA ARG A 391 -9.12 15.98 -21.38
C ARG A 391 -7.65 15.92 -21.74
N GLY A 392 -6.84 15.50 -20.78
CA GLY A 392 -5.41 15.25 -20.94
C GLY A 392 -5.12 13.81 -20.58
N PHE A 393 -4.40 13.10 -21.47
CA PHE A 393 -4.00 11.73 -21.26
C PHE A 393 -2.50 11.67 -20.97
N CYS A 394 -2.12 10.96 -19.91
CA CYS A 394 -0.73 10.76 -19.50
C CYS A 394 -0.40 9.27 -19.43
N LEU A 395 0.79 8.93 -19.91
CA LEU A 395 1.44 7.63 -19.80
C LEU A 395 2.63 7.76 -18.86
N GLY A 396 2.76 6.79 -17.96
CA GLY A 396 3.82 6.71 -16.97
C GLY A 396 4.57 5.40 -17.05
N ARG A 397 5.89 5.46 -16.86
CA ARG A 397 6.76 4.31 -16.69
C ARG A 397 7.67 4.57 -15.50
N ILE A 398 7.76 3.62 -14.58
CA ILE A 398 8.59 3.72 -13.38
C ILE A 398 9.69 2.67 -13.46
N PHE A 399 10.93 3.10 -13.33
CA PHE A 399 12.13 2.26 -13.34
C PHE A 399 12.81 2.28 -11.98
N ASN A 400 13.49 1.19 -11.61
CA ASN A 400 14.45 1.24 -10.50
C ASN A 400 15.83 1.74 -10.98
N ARG A 401 16.77 1.98 -10.06
CA ARG A 401 18.14 2.44 -10.42
C ARG A 401 18.89 1.47 -11.35
N LYS A 402 18.52 0.18 -11.38
CA LYS A 402 19.14 -0.82 -12.26
C LYS A 402 18.62 -0.74 -13.70
N GLY A 403 17.60 0.09 -13.96
CA GLY A 403 16.99 0.23 -15.28
C GLY A 403 15.88 -0.79 -15.57
N GLU A 404 15.40 -1.52 -14.56
CA GLU A 404 14.28 -2.45 -14.70
C GLU A 404 12.96 -1.68 -14.64
N LEU A 405 12.06 -1.93 -15.60
CA LEU A 405 10.70 -1.38 -15.58
C LEU A 405 9.89 -2.08 -14.50
N VAL A 406 9.56 -1.36 -13.43
CA VAL A 406 8.86 -1.92 -12.26
C VAL A 406 7.35 -1.66 -12.32
N VAL A 407 6.92 -0.52 -12.88
CA VAL A 407 5.49 -0.18 -12.99
C VAL A 407 5.21 0.55 -14.31
N SER A 408 4.09 0.23 -14.95
CA SER A 408 3.49 1.03 -16.03
C SER A 408 2.16 1.59 -15.57
N LEU A 409 1.81 2.80 -16.02
CA LEU A 409 0.55 3.42 -15.62
C LEU A 409 0.00 4.41 -16.65
N VAL A 410 -1.30 4.62 -16.61
CA VAL A 410 -2.01 5.61 -17.43
C VAL A 410 -3.04 6.37 -16.59
N GLN A 411 -3.32 7.59 -17.01
CA GLN A 411 -4.35 8.44 -16.40
C GLN A 411 -4.91 9.41 -17.43
N GLU A 412 -6.24 9.48 -17.52
CA GLU A 412 -6.95 10.58 -18.13
C GLU A 412 -7.49 11.52 -17.04
N GLY A 413 -7.44 12.82 -17.32
CA GLY A 413 -8.02 13.82 -16.44
C GLY A 413 -8.70 14.93 -17.21
N LEU A 414 -9.70 15.52 -16.58
CA LEU A 414 -10.31 16.76 -17.04
C LEU A 414 -9.27 17.88 -16.96
N ILE A 415 -9.13 18.66 -18.02
CA ILE A 415 -8.31 19.88 -18.08
C ILE A 415 -9.11 21.01 -18.74
N ARG A 416 -9.43 22.05 -17.99
CA ARG A 416 -10.25 23.18 -18.45
C ARG A 416 -9.66 24.51 -18.03
N LYS A 417 -9.83 25.54 -18.87
CA LYS A 417 -9.65 26.93 -18.43
C LYS A 417 -10.58 27.19 -17.25
N ALA A 418 -10.02 27.66 -16.14
CA ALA A 418 -10.84 28.05 -15.01
C ALA A 418 -11.78 29.17 -15.48
N LYS A 419 -13.09 29.02 -15.23
CA LYS A 419 -14.03 30.11 -15.43
C LYS A 419 -13.63 31.24 -14.47
N ALA A 420 -13.64 32.48 -14.94
CA ALA A 420 -13.67 33.61 -14.01
C ALA A 420 -14.92 33.44 -13.13
N PRO A 421 -14.88 33.71 -11.82
CA PRO A 421 -16.12 33.79 -11.05
C PRO A 421 -17.02 34.78 -11.78
N ASP A 422 -18.28 34.40 -12.02
CA ASP A 422 -19.26 35.32 -12.59
C ASP A 422 -19.23 36.59 -11.74
N ALA A 423 -19.06 37.75 -12.40
CA ALA A 423 -19.14 39.02 -11.70
C ALA A 423 -20.49 39.05 -10.98
N VAL A 424 -20.46 39.13 -9.65
CA VAL A 424 -21.65 39.45 -8.87
C VAL A 424 -22.23 40.70 -9.54
N PRO A 425 -23.48 40.69 -10.02
CA PRO A 425 -24.06 41.87 -10.63
C PRO A 425 -23.89 43.00 -9.62
N SER A 426 -23.22 44.08 -10.03
CA SER A 426 -23.17 45.29 -9.22
C SER A 426 -24.62 45.65 -8.90
N SER A 427 -24.99 45.53 -7.62
CA SER A 427 -26.27 46.01 -7.13
C SER A 427 -26.42 47.45 -7.61
N LYS A 428 -27.37 47.70 -8.50
CA LYS A 428 -27.83 49.06 -8.78
C LYS A 428 -28.64 49.48 -7.56
N LEU A 429 -27.96 50.06 -6.58
CA LEU A 429 -28.53 50.98 -5.61
C LEU A 429 -27.80 52.30 -5.74
#